data_AF-A0ABC8S0I2-F1
#
_entry.id   AF-A0ABC8S0I2-F1
#
_cell.length_a   1.000
_cell.length_b   1.000
_cell.length_c   1.000
_cell.angle_alpha   90.00
_cell.angle_beta   90.00
_cell.angle_gamma   90.00
#
_symmetry.space_group_name_H-M   'P 1'
#
loop_
_entity.id
_entity.type
_entity.pdbx_description
1 polymer ?
#
loop_
_entity_poly.entity_id
_entity_poly.type
_entity_poly.pdbx_seq_one_letter_code
_entity_poly.pdbx_strand_id
1 'polypeptide(L)'
;MIRAADKKSPREAVEFVLQLLKYNDNNGNPHSDVFWLAALVQSIGELEFGQQVAQRSVQTLSSILFLSSLLKRIDRLLQFDRLMPSYNGILAISCIRTLTQIALKLSEFIPLDRVIQLIKPFQNTKTMWQIRIEASRALLDLEFHSKGIDAALMLFIKYLGEESSLRGQVKLGVHAMRLCQIGSKLDPGSDINGECLVALLRLLESPMAFNNVILRHYLFCMLQVIAGRYSFFQFSQSVYR
;
A
#
# COMPACT_ATOMS: atom_id res chain seq x y z
N MET A 1 -18.03 -6.15 5.06
CA MET A 1 -17.83 -5.55 6.40
C MET A 1 -19.11 -4.86 6.85
N ILE A 2 -19.46 -4.93 8.13
CA ILE A 2 -20.69 -4.30 8.67
C ILE A 2 -20.48 -2.79 8.68
N ARG A 3 -21.40 -2.05 8.04
CA ARG A 3 -21.40 -0.59 8.00
C ARG A 3 -22.72 -0.08 8.57
N ALA A 4 -22.66 1.01 9.33
CA ALA A 4 -23.85 1.76 9.68
C ALA A 4 -24.37 2.56 8.45
N ALA A 5 -25.54 3.18 8.59
CA ALA A 5 -26.17 3.96 7.52
C ALA A 5 -25.28 5.10 6.98
N ASP A 6 -24.36 5.59 7.81
CA ASP A 6 -23.35 6.60 7.50
C ASP A 6 -22.11 6.06 6.76
N LYS A 7 -22.15 4.79 6.33
CA LYS A 7 -21.05 4.03 5.71
C LYS A 7 -19.81 3.87 6.61
N LYS A 8 -19.90 4.19 7.90
CA LYS A 8 -18.79 4.03 8.87
C LYS A 8 -18.87 2.69 9.58
N SER A 9 -17.74 2.27 10.15
CA SER A 9 -17.72 1.09 11.00
C SER A 9 -18.40 1.38 12.35
N PRO A 10 -19.33 0.52 12.82
CA PRO A 10 -19.83 0.61 14.19
C PRO A 10 -18.68 0.56 15.20
N ARG A 11 -18.76 1.36 16.26
CA ARG A 11 -17.69 1.47 17.27
C ARG A 11 -17.42 0.12 17.95
N GLU A 12 -18.48 -0.62 18.23
CA GLU A 12 -18.45 -1.93 18.87
C GLU A 12 -17.70 -2.94 17.99
N ALA A 13 -17.93 -2.91 16.67
CA ALA A 13 -17.25 -3.79 15.72
C ALA A 13 -15.76 -3.45 15.60
N VAL A 14 -15.41 -2.16 15.60
CA VAL A 14 -14.02 -1.69 15.65
C VAL A 14 -13.35 -2.23 16.92
N GLU A 15 -13.93 -1.93 18.08
CA GLU A 15 -13.38 -2.34 19.37
C GLU A 15 -13.21 -3.86 19.50
N PHE A 16 -14.19 -4.62 19.01
CA PHE A 16 -14.12 -6.08 18.98
C PHE A 16 -12.92 -6.62 18.19
N VAL A 17 -12.73 -6.17 16.94
CA VAL A 17 -11.60 -6.60 16.08
C VAL A 17 -10.25 -6.28 16.75
N LEU A 18 -10.17 -5.16 17.44
CA LEU A 18 -8.96 -4.71 18.10
C LEU A 18 -8.67 -5.48 19.38
N GLN A 19 -9.72 -5.81 20.14
CA GLN A 19 -9.61 -6.69 21.30
C GLN A 19 -9.12 -8.08 20.87
N LEU A 20 -9.61 -8.63 19.75
CA LEU A 20 -9.10 -9.89 19.20
C LEU A 20 -7.59 -9.82 18.94
N LEU A 21 -7.09 -8.73 18.35
CA LEU A 21 -5.64 -8.59 18.11
C LEU A 21 -4.85 -8.38 19.40
N LYS A 22 -5.43 -7.71 20.39
CA LYS A 22 -4.81 -7.41 21.69
C LYS A 22 -4.67 -8.66 22.56
N TYR A 23 -5.70 -9.50 22.58
CA TYR A 23 -5.83 -10.66 23.45
C TYR A 23 -5.60 -11.98 22.71
N ASN A 24 -4.98 -11.97 21.53
CA ASN A 24 -4.56 -13.20 20.86
C ASN A 24 -3.42 -13.88 21.66
N ASP A 25 -3.76 -14.97 22.35
CA ASP A 25 -2.80 -15.90 22.94
C ASP A 25 -2.89 -17.23 22.19
N ASN A 26 -1.84 -17.55 21.44
CA ASN A 26 -1.78 -18.74 20.60
C ASN A 26 -0.85 -19.83 21.20
N ASN A 27 -0.42 -19.71 22.46
CA ASN A 27 0.54 -20.64 23.08
C ASN A 27 0.07 -22.10 23.16
N GLY A 28 -1.24 -22.36 23.10
CA GLY A 28 -1.81 -23.71 23.15
C GLY A 28 -2.09 -24.36 21.78
N ASN A 29 -1.87 -23.64 20.68
CA ASN A 29 -2.21 -24.11 19.35
C ASN A 29 -1.00 -24.78 18.67
N PRO A 30 -1.09 -26.06 18.26
CA PRO A 30 -0.01 -26.73 17.55
C PRO A 30 0.16 -26.23 16.10
N HIS A 31 -0.82 -25.51 15.56
CA HIS A 31 -0.82 -25.00 14.20
C HIS A 31 -0.50 -23.51 14.12
N SER A 32 0.09 -23.10 12.99
CA SER A 32 0.34 -21.68 12.71
C SER A 32 -0.95 -20.92 12.50
N ASP A 33 -1.14 -19.83 13.24
CA ASP A 33 -2.27 -18.89 13.13
C ASP A 33 -1.97 -17.69 12.20
N VAL A 34 -0.87 -17.74 11.46
CA VAL A 34 -0.37 -16.63 10.63
C VAL A 34 -1.40 -16.14 9.62
N PHE A 35 -2.15 -17.03 8.96
CA PHE A 35 -3.18 -16.64 8.00
C PHE A 35 -4.36 -15.96 8.68
N TRP A 36 -4.74 -16.42 9.87
CA TRP A 36 -5.78 -15.80 10.69
C TRP A 36 -5.35 -14.41 11.16
N LEU A 37 -4.10 -14.28 11.64
CA LEU A 37 -3.51 -12.99 12.01
C LEU A 37 -3.44 -12.04 10.82
N ALA A 38 -3.02 -12.51 9.64
CA ALA A 38 -2.98 -11.71 8.42
C ALA A 38 -4.37 -11.18 8.04
N ALA A 39 -5.40 -12.04 8.06
CA ALA A 39 -6.78 -11.64 7.79
C ALA A 39 -7.30 -10.64 8.83
N LEU A 40 -6.98 -10.84 10.11
CA LEU A 40 -7.35 -9.91 11.18
C LEU A 40 -6.69 -8.55 10.99
N VAL A 41 -5.39 -8.51 10.68
CA VAL A 41 -4.66 -7.28 10.37
C VAL A 41 -5.23 -6.58 9.13
N GLN A 42 -5.59 -7.32 8.09
CA GLN A 42 -6.19 -6.74 6.89
C GLN A 42 -7.58 -6.13 7.19
N SER A 43 -8.39 -6.79 8.02
CA SER A 43 -9.70 -6.26 8.42
C SER A 43 -9.62 -4.91 9.12
N ILE A 44 -8.52 -4.66 9.84
CA ILE A 44 -8.26 -3.36 10.50
C ILE A 44 -8.06 -2.25 9.45
N GLY A 45 -7.40 -2.53 8.32
CA GLY A 45 -7.22 -1.56 7.23
C GLY A 45 -8.52 -1.22 6.51
N GLU A 46 -9.49 -2.14 6.52
CA GLU A 46 -10.83 -1.92 5.97
C GLU A 46 -11.73 -1.10 6.88
N LEU A 47 -11.38 -0.85 8.14
CA LEU A 47 -12.16 -0.02 9.04
C LEU A 47 -12.34 1.41 8.48
N GLU A 48 -13.56 1.93 8.57
CA GLU A 48 -13.86 3.33 8.24
C GLU A 48 -14.17 4.03 9.55
N PHE A 49 -13.23 4.86 10.00
CA PHE A 49 -13.37 5.60 11.24
C PHE A 49 -14.32 6.78 11.03
N GLY A 50 -15.34 6.89 11.88
CA GLY A 50 -16.28 7.99 11.77
C GLY A 50 -15.67 9.35 12.10
N GLN A 51 -16.09 10.38 11.37
CA GLN A 51 -15.83 11.81 11.57
C GLN A 51 -16.23 12.38 12.95
N GLN A 52 -16.48 11.57 13.98
CA GLN A 52 -16.57 12.06 15.36
C GLN A 52 -15.22 12.61 15.88
N VAL A 53 -14.12 12.37 15.13
CA VAL A 53 -12.81 12.97 15.37
C VAL A 53 -12.79 14.49 15.07
N ALA A 54 -13.68 14.98 14.19
CA ALA A 54 -13.69 16.38 13.74
C ALA A 54 -14.48 17.35 14.64
N GLN A 55 -15.28 16.85 15.60
CA GLN A 55 -16.07 17.69 16.49
C GLN A 55 -16.08 17.14 17.92
N ARG A 56 -14.98 17.38 18.66
CA ARG A 56 -14.88 17.56 20.13
C ARG A 56 -13.45 17.22 20.56
N SER A 57 -12.72 18.26 20.97
CA SER A 57 -11.31 18.25 21.39
C SER A 57 -10.89 17.14 22.38
N VAL A 58 -11.84 16.53 23.11
CA VAL A 58 -11.58 15.46 24.08
C VAL A 58 -11.66 14.05 23.46
N GLN A 59 -12.48 13.83 22.41
CA GLN A 59 -12.59 12.53 21.72
C GLN A 59 -11.47 12.30 20.69
N THR A 60 -10.91 13.37 20.13
CA THR A 60 -9.78 13.35 19.19
C THR A 60 -8.53 12.72 19.82
N LEU A 61 -8.22 13.05 21.08
CA LEU A 61 -7.07 12.50 21.82
C LEU A 61 -7.21 10.99 22.05
N SER A 62 -8.40 10.51 22.43
CA SER A 62 -8.63 9.08 22.64
C SER A 62 -8.47 8.27 21.35
N SER A 63 -8.92 8.83 20.22
CA SER A 63 -8.80 8.21 18.89
C SER A 63 -7.34 8.20 18.40
N ILE A 64 -6.58 9.27 18.65
CA ILE A 64 -5.16 9.38 18.31
C ILE A 64 -4.30 8.44 19.18
N LEU A 65 -4.54 8.41 20.50
CA LEU A 65 -3.87 7.50 21.42
C LEU A 65 -4.15 6.05 21.01
N PHE A 66 -5.41 5.75 20.71
CA PHE A 66 -5.85 4.46 20.22
C PHE A 66 -5.12 4.05 18.93
N LEU A 67 -5.10 4.92 17.92
CA LEU A 67 -4.40 4.72 16.66
C LEU A 67 -2.89 4.54 16.84
N SER A 68 -2.28 5.30 17.74
CA SER A 68 -0.84 5.17 18.06
C SER A 68 -0.51 3.81 18.69
N SER A 69 -1.42 3.25 19.49
CA SER A 69 -1.26 1.93 20.10
C SER A 69 -1.38 0.82 19.05
N LEU A 70 -2.29 1.00 18.09
CA LEU A 70 -2.49 0.10 16.97
C LEU A 70 -1.26 0.07 16.05
N LEU A 71 -0.74 1.23 15.66
CA LEU A 71 0.48 1.34 14.85
C LEU A 71 1.68 0.66 15.52
N LYS A 72 1.85 0.85 16.84
CA LYS A 72 2.89 0.13 17.62
C LYS A 72 2.70 -1.38 17.60
N ARG A 73 1.45 -1.87 17.63
CA ARG A 73 1.14 -3.31 17.57
C ARG A 73 1.48 -3.88 16.20
N ILE A 74 1.09 -3.19 15.12
CA ILE A 74 1.40 -3.61 13.75
C ILE A 74 2.91 -3.58 13.50
N ASP A 75 3.62 -2.56 13.99
CA ASP A 75 5.09 -2.52 13.94
C ASP A 75 5.71 -3.72 14.66
N ARG A 76 5.23 -4.09 15.87
CA ARG A 76 5.70 -5.30 16.54
C ARG A 76 5.47 -6.58 15.74
N LEU A 77 4.32 -6.72 15.06
CA LEU A 77 4.05 -7.85 14.19
C LEU A 77 5.01 -7.89 12.99
N LEU A 78 5.33 -6.73 12.41
CA LEU A 78 6.33 -6.60 11.36
C LEU A 78 7.74 -6.99 11.84
N GLN A 79 8.13 -6.56 13.05
CA GLN A 79 9.42 -6.96 13.64
C GLN A 79 9.44 -8.46 13.95
N PHE A 80 8.33 -9.03 14.43
CA PHE A 80 8.19 -10.46 14.68
C PHE A 80 8.33 -11.27 13.40
N ASP A 81 7.61 -10.91 12.34
CA ASP A 81 7.68 -11.59 11.04
C ASP A 81 9.07 -11.49 10.40
N ARG A 82 9.83 -10.44 10.72
CA ARG A 82 11.23 -10.34 10.29
C ARG A 82 12.15 -11.33 11.01
N LEU A 83 11.89 -11.62 12.29
CA LEU A 83 12.68 -12.56 13.08
C LEU A 83 12.26 -14.02 12.83
N MET A 84 10.97 -14.24 12.64
CA MET A 84 10.38 -15.55 12.37
C MET A 84 9.45 -15.44 11.16
N PRO A 85 9.99 -15.59 9.93
CA PRO A 85 9.25 -15.36 8.70
C PRO A 85 8.02 -16.25 8.55
N SER A 86 6.87 -15.61 8.35
CA SER A 86 5.65 -16.26 7.91
C SER A 86 5.80 -16.88 6.52
N TYR A 87 4.95 -17.86 6.24
CA TYR A 87 4.85 -18.46 4.92
C TYR A 87 4.59 -17.37 3.85
N ASN A 88 5.48 -17.30 2.86
CA ASN A 88 5.47 -16.29 1.79
C ASN A 88 5.42 -14.82 2.27
N GLY A 89 5.79 -14.55 3.53
CA GLY A 89 5.74 -13.19 4.10
C GLY A 89 4.33 -12.62 4.21
N ILE A 90 3.30 -13.46 4.28
CA ILE A 90 1.90 -13.01 4.24
C ILE A 90 1.56 -12.03 5.38
N LEU A 91 2.16 -12.21 6.55
CA LEU A 91 1.93 -11.33 7.69
C LEU A 91 2.55 -9.96 7.46
N ALA A 92 3.82 -9.89 7.02
CA ALA A 92 4.46 -8.62 6.68
C ALA A 92 3.73 -7.88 5.55
N ILE A 93 3.34 -8.58 4.48
CA ILE A 93 2.57 -8.01 3.36
C ILE A 93 1.26 -7.40 3.87
N SER A 94 0.52 -8.14 4.71
CA SER A 94 -0.75 -7.68 5.27
C SER A 94 -0.56 -6.47 6.19
N CYS A 95 0.49 -6.47 7.02
CA CYS A 95 0.82 -5.34 7.89
C CYS A 95 1.19 -4.08 7.08
N ILE A 96 2.07 -4.19 6.07
CA ILE A 96 2.45 -3.07 5.20
C ILE A 96 1.21 -2.49 4.53
N ARG A 97 0.37 -3.34 3.93
CA ARG A 97 -0.87 -2.92 3.27
C ARG A 97 -1.80 -2.18 4.23
N THR A 98 -2.03 -2.73 5.42
CA THR A 98 -2.87 -2.11 6.45
C THR A 98 -2.30 -0.77 6.91
N LEU A 99 -0.99 -0.67 7.14
CA LEU A 99 -0.35 0.60 7.52
C LEU A 99 -0.58 1.68 6.46
N THR A 100 -0.39 1.36 5.18
CA THR A 100 -0.62 2.29 4.08
C THR A 100 -2.07 2.72 3.99
N GLN A 101 -3.03 1.79 4.09
CA GLN A 101 -4.46 2.11 4.06
C GLN A 101 -4.86 3.05 5.20
N ILE A 102 -4.40 2.76 6.42
CA ILE A 102 -4.65 3.61 7.59
C ILE A 102 -4.02 5.00 7.38
N ALA A 103 -2.79 5.06 6.89
CA ALA A 103 -2.07 6.30 6.63
C ALA A 103 -2.77 7.20 5.60
N LEU A 104 -3.28 6.62 4.51
CA LEU A 104 -4.01 7.35 3.48
C LEU A 104 -5.38 7.84 3.99
N LYS A 105 -6.13 6.99 4.70
CA LYS A 105 -7.45 7.33 5.24
C LYS A 105 -7.39 8.41 6.32
N LEU A 106 -6.31 8.42 7.10
CA LEU A 106 -6.13 9.31 8.25
C LEU A 106 -4.96 10.28 8.02
N SER A 107 -4.67 10.65 6.76
CA SER A 107 -3.51 11.48 6.42
C SER A 107 -3.55 12.86 7.07
N GLU A 108 -4.73 13.37 7.40
CA GLU A 108 -4.90 14.64 8.14
C GLU A 108 -4.46 14.53 9.61
N PHE A 109 -4.41 13.32 10.16
CA PHE A 109 -4.16 13.07 11.58
C PHE A 109 -2.84 12.32 11.85
N ILE A 110 -2.35 11.55 10.86
CA ILE A 110 -1.11 10.77 10.97
C ILE A 110 -0.02 11.42 10.12
N PRO A 111 1.15 11.74 10.71
CA PRO A 111 2.29 12.16 9.91
C PRO A 111 2.78 11.01 9.02
N LEU A 112 2.63 11.17 7.71
CA LEU A 112 2.99 10.15 6.71
C LEU A 112 4.48 9.75 6.79
N ASP A 113 5.36 10.68 7.17
CA ASP A 113 6.80 10.43 7.31
C ASP A 113 7.12 9.27 8.25
N ARG A 114 6.36 9.14 9.34
CA ARG A 114 6.55 8.06 10.30
C ARG A 114 6.21 6.69 9.69
N VAL A 115 5.15 6.64 8.89
CA VAL A 115 4.73 5.42 8.19
C VAL A 115 5.75 5.05 7.12
N ILE A 116 6.24 6.04 6.37
CA ILE A 116 7.32 5.86 5.39
C ILE A 116 8.57 5.26 6.06
N GLN A 117 8.97 5.78 7.22
CA GLN A 117 10.11 5.24 7.97
C GLN A 117 9.91 3.79 8.43
N LEU A 118 8.68 3.40 8.79
CA LEU A 118 8.36 2.01 9.16
C LEU A 118 8.42 1.06 7.96
N ILE A 119 8.03 1.51 6.76
CA ILE A 119 7.94 0.67 5.56
C ILE A 119 9.29 0.56 4.82
N LYS A 120 10.10 1.62 4.80
CA LYS A 120 11.40 1.67 4.09
C LYS A 120 12.33 0.45 4.32
N PRO A 121 12.50 -0.09 5.54
CA PRO A 121 13.37 -1.24 5.78
C PRO A 121 13.00 -2.50 4.98
N PHE A 122 11.74 -2.61 4.53
CA PHE A 122 11.24 -3.78 3.82
C PHE A 122 11.61 -3.82 2.33
N GLN A 123 12.19 -2.74 1.79
CA GLN A 123 12.70 -2.68 0.41
C GLN A 123 14.11 -3.29 0.23
N ASN A 124 14.73 -3.78 1.30
CA ASN A 124 16.10 -4.33 1.25
C ASN A 124 16.18 -5.55 0.30
N THR A 125 17.22 -5.64 -0.54
CA THR A 125 17.41 -6.74 -1.51
C THR A 125 17.42 -8.14 -0.87
N LYS A 126 17.78 -8.25 0.42
CA LYS A 126 17.77 -9.50 1.18
C LYS A 126 16.36 -9.95 1.59
N THR A 127 15.36 -9.07 1.59
CA THR A 127 13.98 -9.46 1.91
C THR A 127 13.35 -10.19 0.73
N MET A 128 12.37 -11.02 1.00
CA MET A 128 11.62 -11.74 -0.03
C MET A 128 10.98 -10.76 -1.03
N TRP A 129 11.04 -11.07 -2.34
CA TRP A 129 10.61 -10.14 -3.38
C TRP A 129 9.14 -9.70 -3.22
N GLN A 130 8.23 -10.59 -2.78
CA GLN A 130 6.82 -10.23 -2.54
C GLN A 130 6.68 -9.10 -1.50
N ILE A 131 7.48 -9.14 -0.44
CA ILE A 131 7.49 -8.12 0.62
C ILE A 131 8.07 -6.81 0.08
N ARG A 132 9.18 -6.86 -0.67
CA ARG A 132 9.77 -5.67 -1.31
C ARG A 132 8.77 -4.96 -2.20
N ILE A 133 8.06 -5.73 -3.02
CA ILE A 133 7.09 -5.17 -3.95
C ILE A 133 5.91 -4.55 -3.21
N GLU A 134 5.39 -5.19 -2.17
CA GLU A 134 4.33 -4.57 -1.37
C GLU A 134 4.82 -3.28 -0.69
N ALA A 135 6.04 -3.25 -0.16
CA ALA A 135 6.65 -2.06 0.42
C ALA A 135 6.82 -0.93 -0.61
N SER A 136 7.32 -1.25 -1.81
CA SER A 136 7.47 -0.28 -2.89
C SER A 136 6.12 0.25 -3.37
N ARG A 137 5.09 -0.59 -3.50
CA ARG A 137 3.73 -0.15 -3.84
C ARG A 137 3.16 0.78 -2.77
N ALA A 138 3.30 0.39 -1.51
CA ALA A 138 2.89 1.22 -0.38
C ALA A 138 3.54 2.60 -0.40
N LEU A 139 4.85 2.68 -0.67
CA LEU A 139 5.57 3.96 -0.74
C LEU A 139 5.17 4.79 -1.97
N LEU A 140 4.86 4.15 -3.09
CA LEU A 140 4.32 4.82 -4.28
C LEU A 140 2.94 5.43 -4.03
N ASP A 141 2.04 4.70 -3.35
CA ASP A 141 0.73 5.21 -2.96
C ASP A 141 0.86 6.45 -2.03
N LEU A 142 1.80 6.40 -1.08
CA LEU A 142 2.06 7.53 -0.15
C LEU A 142 2.68 8.74 -0.87
N GLU A 143 3.61 8.52 -1.80
CA GLU A 143 4.22 9.59 -2.60
C GLU A 143 3.19 10.23 -3.54
N PHE A 144 2.35 9.41 -4.18
CA PHE A 144 1.24 9.87 -5.02
C PHE A 144 0.27 10.76 -4.26
N HIS A 145 -0.13 10.35 -3.05
CA HIS A 145 -1.04 11.11 -2.20
C HIS A 145 -0.46 12.45 -1.74
N SER A 146 0.85 12.49 -1.47
CA SER A 146 1.51 13.67 -0.89
C SER A 146 2.04 14.66 -1.92
N LYS A 147 2.55 14.18 -3.06
CA LYS A 147 3.26 15.01 -4.07
C LYS A 147 2.74 14.84 -5.50
N GLY A 148 1.73 14.01 -5.72
CA GLY A 148 1.10 13.81 -7.02
C GLY A 148 1.79 12.78 -7.92
N ILE A 149 1.30 12.71 -9.17
CA ILE A 149 1.65 11.64 -10.11
C ILE A 149 3.10 11.69 -10.59
N ASP A 150 3.65 12.87 -10.87
CA ASP A 150 5.03 13.02 -11.36
C ASP A 150 6.05 12.48 -10.34
N ALA A 151 5.88 12.85 -9.07
CA ALA A 151 6.75 12.38 -7.99
C ALA A 151 6.66 10.86 -7.82
N ALA A 152 5.44 10.30 -7.86
CA ALA A 152 5.22 8.87 -7.78
C ALA A 152 5.86 8.13 -8.97
N LEU A 153 5.76 8.66 -10.19
CA LEU A 153 6.37 8.06 -11.38
C LEU A 153 7.90 8.10 -11.34
N MET A 154 8.49 9.21 -10.90
CA MET A 154 9.94 9.29 -10.72
C MET A 154 10.43 8.31 -9.65
N LEU A 155 9.68 8.16 -8.55
CA LEU A 155 9.97 7.16 -7.53
C LEU A 155 9.80 5.73 -8.05
N PHE A 156 8.80 5.48 -8.90
CA PHE A 156 8.59 4.19 -9.56
C PHE A 156 9.78 3.82 -10.44
N ILE A 157 10.28 4.74 -11.27
CA ILE A 157 11.45 4.50 -12.13
C ILE A 157 12.66 4.11 -11.28
N LYS A 158 12.88 4.81 -10.15
CA LYS A 158 13.95 4.47 -9.20
C LYS A 158 13.78 3.05 -8.65
N TYR A 159 12.61 2.72 -8.10
CA TYR A 159 12.36 1.40 -7.51
C TYR A 159 12.43 0.27 -8.53
N LEU A 160 12.08 0.54 -9.79
CA LEU A 160 12.17 -0.43 -10.86
C LEU A 160 13.64 -0.78 -11.18
N GLY A 161 14.54 0.21 -11.15
CA GLY A 161 15.98 0.00 -11.31
C GLY A 161 16.64 -0.77 -10.17
N GLU A 162 16.07 -0.69 -8.96
CA GLU A 162 16.53 -1.44 -7.77
C GLU A 162 15.97 -2.87 -7.72
N GLU A 163 14.88 -3.16 -8.43
CA GLU A 163 14.18 -4.45 -8.36
C GLU A 163 14.79 -5.50 -9.30
N SER A 164 15.40 -6.52 -8.69
CA SER A 164 16.05 -7.62 -9.40
C SER A 164 15.10 -8.67 -9.97
N SER A 165 13.89 -8.81 -9.43
CA SER A 165 12.93 -9.81 -9.89
C SER A 165 12.12 -9.31 -11.09
N LEU A 166 12.17 -10.04 -12.21
CA LEU A 166 11.31 -9.76 -13.38
C LEU A 166 9.82 -9.75 -13.02
N ARG A 167 9.39 -10.64 -12.12
CA ARG A 167 8.00 -10.66 -11.62
C ARG A 167 7.69 -9.41 -10.79
N GLY A 168 8.65 -8.98 -9.98
CA GLY A 168 8.53 -7.77 -9.17
C GLY A 168 8.39 -6.52 -10.04
N GLN A 169 9.26 -6.39 -11.04
CA GLN A 169 9.20 -5.31 -12.03
C GLN A 169 7.83 -5.19 -12.69
N VAL A 170 7.26 -6.31 -13.15
CA VAL A 170 5.90 -6.32 -13.71
C VAL A 170 4.86 -5.85 -12.70
N LYS A 171 4.93 -6.31 -11.45
CA LYS A 171 3.97 -5.91 -10.41
C LYS A 171 4.05 -4.43 -10.06
N LEU A 172 5.24 -3.83 -10.08
CA LEU A 172 5.40 -2.37 -9.97
C LEU A 172 4.81 -1.66 -11.18
N GLY A 173 5.06 -2.16 -12.40
CA GLY A 173 4.49 -1.61 -13.63
C GLY A 173 2.95 -1.60 -13.62
N VAL A 174 2.33 -2.71 -13.22
CA VAL A 174 0.86 -2.80 -13.03
C VAL A 174 0.37 -1.73 -12.06
N HIS A 175 1.09 -1.53 -10.95
CA HIS A 175 0.69 -0.60 -9.91
C HIS A 175 0.85 0.86 -10.33
N ALA A 176 1.97 1.23 -10.94
CA ALA A 176 2.18 2.57 -11.48
C ALA A 176 1.17 2.91 -12.58
N MET A 177 0.79 1.93 -13.43
CA MET A 177 -0.26 2.12 -14.44
C MET A 177 -1.63 2.39 -13.80
N ARG A 178 -1.96 1.69 -12.71
CA ARG A 178 -3.16 2.00 -11.91
C ARG A 178 -3.10 3.42 -11.32
N LEU A 179 -1.94 3.87 -10.84
CA LEU A 179 -1.79 5.25 -10.34
C LEU A 179 -2.00 6.28 -11.44
N CYS A 180 -1.47 6.08 -12.66
CA CYS A 180 -1.76 6.94 -13.81
C CYS A 180 -3.26 7.01 -14.11
N GLN A 181 -3.96 5.87 -14.07
CA GLN A 181 -5.41 5.83 -14.30
C GLN A 181 -6.21 6.54 -13.21
N ILE A 182 -5.76 6.48 -11.96
CA ILE A 182 -6.38 7.21 -10.85
C ILE A 182 -6.10 8.70 -10.99
N GLY A 183 -4.84 9.09 -11.25
CA GLY A 183 -4.43 10.48 -11.45
C GLY A 183 -5.22 11.15 -12.59
N SER A 184 -5.28 10.52 -13.76
CA SER A 184 -6.04 11.02 -14.91
C SER A 184 -7.54 11.20 -14.64
N LYS A 185 -8.13 10.41 -13.72
CA LYS A 185 -9.54 10.56 -13.31
C LYS A 185 -9.76 11.68 -12.30
N LEU A 186 -8.79 11.89 -11.41
CA LEU A 186 -8.87 12.92 -10.36
C LEU A 186 -8.64 14.32 -10.93
N ASP A 187 -7.71 14.44 -11.88
CA ASP A 187 -7.38 15.68 -12.55
C ASP A 187 -7.18 15.46 -14.06
N PRO A 188 -8.25 15.58 -14.87
CA PRO A 188 -8.18 15.32 -16.31
C PRO A 188 -7.40 16.40 -17.09
N GLY A 189 -6.96 17.48 -16.42
CA GLY A 189 -6.20 18.58 -17.02
C GLY A 189 -4.76 18.73 -16.52
N SER A 190 -4.31 17.91 -15.56
CA SER A 190 -2.92 17.96 -15.10
C SER A 190 -2.00 17.35 -16.16
N ASP A 191 -1.24 18.20 -16.84
CA ASP A 191 -0.18 17.75 -17.71
C ASP A 191 0.98 17.17 -16.87
N ILE A 192 1.43 15.98 -17.25
CA ILE A 192 2.65 15.39 -16.68
C ILE A 192 3.85 16.22 -17.12
N ASN A 193 4.77 16.45 -16.19
CA ASN A 193 6.00 17.20 -16.46
C ASN A 193 6.79 16.54 -17.59
N GLY A 194 7.28 17.34 -18.54
CA GLY A 194 8.10 16.88 -19.65
C GLY A 194 9.31 16.05 -19.21
N GLU A 195 9.93 16.39 -18.07
CA GLU A 195 11.03 15.59 -17.51
C GLU A 195 10.59 14.16 -17.13
N CYS A 196 9.42 14.01 -16.53
CA CYS A 196 8.85 12.72 -16.17
C CYS A 196 8.53 11.89 -17.42
N LEU A 197 7.96 12.53 -18.45
CA LEU A 197 7.65 11.89 -19.73
C LEU A 197 8.92 11.41 -20.44
N VAL A 198 9.97 12.23 -20.49
CA VAL A 198 11.27 11.81 -21.04
C VAL A 198 11.86 10.64 -20.25
N ALA A 199 11.76 10.66 -18.92
CA ALA A 199 12.24 9.57 -18.08
C ALA A 199 11.50 8.24 -18.37
N LEU A 200 10.17 8.28 -18.57
CA LEU A 200 9.38 7.11 -18.96
C LEU A 200 9.73 6.60 -20.36
N LEU A 201 9.97 7.49 -21.33
CA LEU A 201 10.39 7.09 -22.67
C LEU A 201 11.77 6.42 -22.65
N ARG A 202 12.74 6.99 -21.93
CA ARG A 202 14.06 6.37 -21.72
C ARG A 202 13.95 5.01 -21.05
N LEU A 203 13.02 4.87 -20.11
CA LEU A 203 12.75 3.60 -19.46
C LEU A 203 12.19 2.57 -20.45
N LEU A 204 11.28 2.97 -21.33
CA LEU A 204 10.71 2.10 -22.37
C LEU A 204 11.77 1.60 -23.37
N GLU A 205 12.76 2.45 -23.69
CA GLU A 205 13.89 2.12 -24.56
C GLU A 205 14.99 1.30 -23.88
N SER A 206 14.95 1.21 -22.54
CA SER A 206 16.01 0.57 -21.76
C SER A 206 16.11 -0.96 -22.01
N PRO A 207 17.30 -1.56 -21.81
CA PRO A 207 17.46 -3.01 -21.82
C PRO A 207 16.55 -3.73 -20.82
N MET A 208 16.23 -3.08 -19.70
CA MET A 208 15.33 -3.64 -18.69
C MET A 208 13.91 -3.84 -19.23
N ALA A 209 13.37 -2.85 -19.94
CA ALA A 209 12.08 -3.00 -20.61
C ALA A 209 12.17 -3.98 -21.79
N PHE A 210 13.27 -3.99 -22.54
CA PHE A 210 13.47 -4.95 -23.63
C PHE A 210 13.44 -6.41 -23.14
N ASN A 211 14.12 -6.70 -22.03
CA ASN A 211 14.21 -8.04 -21.45
C ASN A 211 12.91 -8.49 -20.77
N ASN A 212 11.97 -7.58 -20.52
CA ASN A 212 10.72 -7.85 -19.83
C ASN A 212 9.54 -7.32 -20.65
N VAL A 213 9.10 -8.12 -21.64
CA VAL A 213 8.02 -7.76 -22.58
C VAL A 213 6.74 -7.32 -21.88
N ILE A 214 6.40 -7.97 -20.76
CA ILE A 214 5.20 -7.64 -19.98
C ILE A 214 5.35 -6.27 -19.30
N LEU A 215 6.51 -5.98 -18.70
CA LEU A 215 6.79 -4.64 -18.16
C LEU A 215 6.72 -3.58 -19.26
N ARG A 216 7.34 -3.84 -20.42
CA ARG A 216 7.32 -2.91 -21.57
C ARG A 216 5.90 -2.59 -22.01
N HIS A 217 5.02 -3.59 -22.03
CA HIS A 217 3.60 -3.39 -22.30
C HIS A 217 2.95 -2.44 -21.28
N TYR A 218 3.18 -2.63 -19.98
CA TYR A 218 2.63 -1.72 -18.96
C TYR A 218 3.19 -0.30 -19.06
N LEU A 219 4.48 -0.13 -19.36
CA LEU A 219 5.08 1.19 -19.60
C LEU A 219 4.44 1.90 -20.80
N PHE A 220 4.20 1.16 -21.88
CA PHE A 220 3.47 1.68 -23.03
C PHE A 220 2.02 2.07 -22.67
N CYS A 221 1.32 1.25 -21.89
CA CYS A 221 -0.02 1.57 -21.40
C CYS A 221 -0.04 2.82 -20.51
N MET A 222 0.98 3.04 -19.67
CA MET A 222 1.09 4.29 -18.90
C MET A 222 1.14 5.49 -19.83
N LEU A 223 2.01 5.47 -20.85
CA LEU A 223 2.12 6.56 -21.83
C LEU A 223 0.79 6.81 -22.56
N GLN A 224 0.03 5.75 -22.88
CA GLN A 224 -1.31 5.90 -23.46
C GLN A 224 -2.29 6.59 -22.53
N VAL A 225 -2.32 6.21 -21.24
CA VAL A 225 -3.18 6.83 -20.23
C VAL A 225 -2.83 8.31 -20.05
N ILE A 226 -1.53 8.60 -19.98
CA ILE A 226 -1.01 9.97 -19.86
C ILE A 226 -1.41 10.82 -21.07
N ALA A 227 -1.39 10.23 -22.27
CA ALA A 227 -1.83 10.90 -23.51
C ALA A 227 -3.37 11.00 -23.65
N GLY A 228 -4.14 10.73 -22.59
CA GLY A 228 -5.60 10.82 -22.57
C GLY A 228 -6.31 9.71 -23.35
N ARG A 229 -5.61 8.64 -23.74
CA ARG A 229 -6.22 7.49 -24.43
C ARG A 229 -6.71 6.46 -23.41
N TYR A 230 -7.94 5.99 -23.59
CA TYR A 230 -8.48 4.90 -22.78
C TYR A 230 -7.68 3.61 -23.01
N SER A 231 -6.94 3.18 -22.00
CA SER A 231 -6.36 1.84 -21.99
C SER A 231 -7.47 0.84 -21.64
N PHE A 232 -7.91 0.08 -22.64
CA PHE A 232 -8.94 -0.96 -22.55
C PHE A 232 -8.45 -2.21 -21.81
N PHE A 233 -7.90 -2.11 -20.59
CA PHE A 233 -7.62 -3.30 -19.77
C PHE A 233 -7.84 -3.02 -18.28
N GLN A 234 -9.06 -3.31 -17.81
CA GLN A 234 -9.32 -3.65 -16.42
C GLN A 234 -8.92 -5.12 -16.22
N PHE A 235 -7.66 -5.40 -15.88
CA PHE A 235 -7.40 -6.68 -15.22
C PHE A 235 -8.04 -6.60 -13.83
N SER A 236 -9.13 -7.36 -13.70
CA SER A 236 -9.89 -7.52 -12.46
C SER A 236 -8.94 -7.69 -11.27
N GLN A 237 -9.26 -7.03 -10.17
CA GLN A 237 -8.66 -7.26 -8.85
C GLN A 237 -8.91 -8.70 -8.32
N SER A 238 -9.29 -9.68 -9.15
CA SER A 238 -9.70 -11.01 -8.69
C SER A 238 -8.56 -12.02 -8.53
N VAL A 239 -7.31 -11.69 -8.88
CA VAL A 239 -6.17 -12.63 -8.75
C VAL A 239 -5.36 -12.42 -7.46
N TYR A 240 -5.93 -11.70 -6.49
CA TYR A 240 -5.45 -11.70 -5.11
C TYR A 240 -6.61 -12.17 -4.20
N ARG A 241 -6.95 -13.44 -4.32
CA ARG A 241 -7.48 -14.26 -3.23
C ARG A 241 -6.47 -15.35 -2.94
#